data_AF-A0A7Y3XXA5-F1
#
_entry.id   AF-A0A7Y3XXA5-F1
#
_cell.length_a   1.000
_cell.length_b   1.000
_cell.length_c   1.000
_cell.angle_alpha   90.00
_cell.angle_beta   90.00
_cell.angle_gamma   90.00
#
_symmetry.space_group_name_H-M   'P 1'
#
loop_
_entity.id
_entity.type
_entity.pdbx_description
1 polymer ?
#
loop_
_entity_poly.entity_id
_entity_poly.type
_entity_poly.pdbx_seq_one_letter_code
_entity_poly.pdbx_strand_id
1 'polypeptide(L)' 'MKHLLLSLSIFSLLTLLACNKDSNCYDRKMKENHSGICSQDCPGVCGCNGQTYCNECIANSNGIKVIKKEPCK' A
#
# COMPACT_ATOMS: atom_id res chain seq x y z
N MET A 1 12.40 -2.53 -43.77
CA MET A 1 11.15 -1.88 -43.32
C MET A 1 10.22 -2.82 -42.54
N LYS A 2 10.10 -4.12 -42.88
CA LYS A 2 9.30 -5.09 -42.09
C LYS A 2 9.81 -5.27 -40.64
N HIS A 3 11.13 -5.32 -40.45
CA HIS A 3 11.75 -5.37 -39.12
C HIS A 3 11.48 -4.12 -38.27
N LEU A 4 11.29 -2.95 -38.89
CA LEU A 4 10.97 -1.69 -38.20
C LEU A 4 9.52 -1.69 -37.68
N LEU A 5 8.60 -2.29 -38.44
CA LEU A 5 7.21 -2.51 -38.04
C LEU A 5 7.10 -3.57 -36.92
N LEU A 6 7.93 -4.61 -36.98
CA LEU A 6 8.05 -5.64 -35.92
C LEU A 6 8.66 -5.09 -34.62
N SER A 7 9.63 -4.17 -34.68
CA SER A 7 10.16 -3.52 -33.47
C SER A 7 9.16 -2.58 -32.81
N LEU A 8 8.31 -1.90 -33.60
CA LEU A 8 7.29 -0.97 -33.07
C LEU A 8 6.18 -1.70 -32.30
N SER A 9 5.76 -2.86 -32.78
CA SER A 9 4.72 -3.68 -32.12
C SER A 9 5.20 -4.28 -30.79
N ILE A 10 6.48 -4.68 -30.71
CA ILE A 10 7.10 -5.22 -29.48
C ILE A 10 7.22 -4.15 -28.40
N PHE A 11 7.59 -2.91 -28.77
CA PHE A 11 7.69 -1.80 -27.82
C PHE A 11 6.32 -1.42 -27.22
N SER A 12 5.26 -1.48 -28.02
CA SER A 12 3.88 -1.27 -27.58
C SER A 12 3.38 -2.37 -26.61
N LEU A 13 3.88 -3.59 -26.74
CA LEU A 13 3.53 -4.70 -25.84
C LEU A 13 4.29 -4.62 -24.50
N LEU A 14 5.52 -4.09 -24.52
CA LEU A 14 6.34 -3.89 -23.31
C LEU A 14 5.76 -2.84 -22.36
N THR A 15 5.07 -1.81 -22.87
CA THR A 15 4.44 -0.77 -22.03
C THR A 15 3.21 -1.30 -21.28
N LEU A 16 2.52 -2.31 -21.81
CA LEU A 16 1.36 -2.94 -21.15
C LEU A 16 1.74 -3.84 -19.95
N LEU A 17 3.00 -4.24 -19.83
CA LEU A 17 3.51 -5.05 -18.72
C LEU A 17 4.08 -4.21 -17.57
N ALA A 18 4.15 -2.89 -17.71
CA ALA A 18 4.64 -1.99 -16.67
C ALA A 18 3.57 -1.72 -15.58
N CYS A 19 3.24 -2.76 -14.81
CA CYS A 19 2.42 -2.61 -13.62
C CYS A 19 3.29 -2.07 -12.48
N ASN A 20 3.35 -0.74 -12.32
CA ASN A 20 3.84 -0.14 -11.09
C ASN A 20 2.76 -0.34 -10.02
N LYS A 21 2.92 -1.37 -9.18
CA LYS A 21 2.14 -1.45 -7.95
C LYS A 21 2.65 -0.33 -7.06
N ASP A 22 1.94 0.80 -7.07
CA ASP A 22 2.28 1.96 -6.25
C ASP A 22 2.55 1.50 -4.81
N SER A 23 3.79 1.68 -4.37
CA SER A 23 4.26 1.37 -3.02
C SER A 23 3.80 2.42 -2.01
N ASN A 24 2.60 2.97 -2.22
CA ASN A 24 2.03 3.95 -1.31
C ASN A 24 1.57 3.25 -0.03
N CYS A 25 2.04 3.78 1.09
CA CYS A 25 1.68 3.28 2.42
C CYS A 25 0.19 3.47 2.72
N TYR A 26 -0.40 4.58 2.26
CA TYR A 26 -1.81 4.88 2.46
C TYR A 26 -2.69 4.14 1.43
N ASP A 27 -3.62 3.35 1.94
CA ASP A 27 -4.64 2.62 1.17
C ASP A 27 -6.04 3.11 1.54
N ARG A 28 -6.70 3.79 0.58
CA ARG A 28 -8.06 4.29 0.73
C ARG A 28 -9.08 3.18 0.94
N LYS A 29 -8.96 2.05 0.22
CA LYS A 29 -9.89 0.91 0.35
C LYS A 29 -9.74 0.28 1.72
N MET A 30 -8.53 0.23 2.25
CA MET A 30 -8.28 -0.23 3.63
C MET A 30 -9.02 0.64 4.64
N LYS A 31 -8.90 1.97 4.54
CA LYS A 31 -9.61 2.92 5.39
C LYS A 31 -11.13 2.74 5.32
N GLU A 32 -11.68 2.62 4.12
CA GLU A 32 -13.12 2.43 3.91
C GLU A 32 -13.61 1.12 4.56
N ASN A 33 -12.87 0.03 4.38
CA ASN A 33 -13.19 -1.29 4.93
C ASN A 33 -12.91 -1.42 6.45
N HIS A 34 -12.17 -0.50 7.06
CA HIS A 34 -11.84 -0.50 8.49
C HIS A 34 -12.37 0.74 9.23
N SER A 35 -13.47 1.33 8.74
CA SER A 35 -14.10 2.51 9.35
C SER A 35 -14.91 2.24 10.65
N GLY A 36 -14.82 1.02 11.19
CA GLY A 36 -15.55 0.58 12.39
C GLY A 36 -14.95 1.06 13.72
N ILE A 37 -15.58 0.60 14.81
CA ILE A 37 -15.12 0.87 16.19
C ILE A 37 -13.90 -0.02 16.49
N CYS A 38 -12.82 0.60 16.94
CA CYS A 38 -11.64 -0.10 17.44
C CYS A 38 -11.69 -0.26 18.96
N SER A 39 -11.04 -1.31 19.46
CA SER A 39 -10.74 -1.46 20.88
C SER A 39 -9.80 -0.33 21.35
N GLN A 40 -9.88 -0.01 22.64
CA GLN A 40 -9.12 1.08 23.28
C GLN A 40 -7.74 0.63 23.81
N ASP A 41 -7.34 -0.61 23.56
CA ASP A 41 -6.00 -1.08 23.91
C ASP A 41 -4.93 -0.34 23.10
N CYS A 42 -3.83 0.03 23.76
CA CYS A 42 -2.69 0.69 23.13
C CYS A 42 -1.38 -0.11 23.31
N PRO A 43 -1.29 -1.37 22.83
CA PRO A 43 -0.03 -2.13 22.82
C PRO A 43 1.05 -1.49 21.94
N GLY A 44 0.66 -0.66 20.96
CA GLY A 44 1.57 0.03 20.06
C GLY A 44 1.95 -0.81 18.83
N VAL A 45 1.76 -0.25 17.64
CA VAL A 45 2.17 -0.85 16.36
C VAL A 45 2.82 0.22 15.48
N CYS A 46 3.76 -0.17 14.62
CA CYS A 46 4.42 0.74 13.69
C CYS A 46 3.77 0.64 12.31
N GLY A 47 3.26 1.77 11.81
CA GLY A 47 2.71 1.89 10.47
C GLY A 47 3.78 2.04 9.40
N CYS A 48 3.46 1.72 8.14
CA CYS A 48 4.36 1.92 7.00
C CYS A 48 4.76 3.38 6.76
N ASN A 49 4.07 4.33 7.38
CA ASN A 49 4.35 5.77 7.32
C ASN A 49 5.30 6.22 8.44
N GLY A 50 5.84 5.29 9.24
CA GLY A 50 6.73 5.59 10.35
C GLY A 50 6.01 6.14 11.60
N GLN A 51 4.67 6.14 11.64
CA GLN A 51 3.91 6.56 12.81
C GLN A 51 3.50 5.36 13.67
N THR A 52 3.56 5.55 14.99
CA THR A 52 3.03 4.58 15.95
C THR A 52 1.53 4.78 16.09
N TYR A 53 0.76 3.70 15.98
CA TYR A 53 -0.66 3.64 16.28
C TYR A 53 -0.88 2.81 17.53
N CYS A 54 -1.94 3.10 18.30
CA CYS A 54 -2.26 2.34 19.52
C CYS A 54 -2.42 0.85 19.26
N ASN A 55 -3.09 0.47 18.16
CA ASN A 55 -3.25 -0.91 17.74
C ASN A 55 -3.44 -0.99 16.21
N GLU A 56 -3.48 -2.21 15.69
CA GLU A 56 -3.64 -2.48 14.25
C GLU A 56 -4.96 -1.97 13.69
N CYS A 57 -6.06 -2.05 14.46
CA CYS A 57 -7.35 -1.53 14.03
C CYS A 57 -7.28 -0.03 13.75
N ILE A 58 -6.67 0.74 14.65
CA ILE A 58 -6.52 2.19 14.48
C ILE A 58 -5.59 2.53 13.31
N ALA A 59 -4.52 1.77 13.09
CA ALA A 59 -3.68 1.94 11.90
C ALA A 59 -4.47 1.71 10.60
N ASN A 60 -5.19 0.59 10.51
CA ASN A 60 -5.96 0.21 9.34
C ASN A 60 -7.15 1.17 9.08
N SER A 61 -7.80 1.68 10.13
CA SER A 61 -8.87 2.70 10.01
C SER A 61 -8.35 4.06 9.53
N ASN A 62 -7.04 4.29 9.64
CA ASN A 62 -6.35 5.41 9.01
C ASN A 62 -5.84 5.08 7.59
N GLY A 63 -6.10 3.87 7.09
CA GLY A 63 -5.61 3.38 5.81
C GLY A 63 -4.12 3.07 5.81
N ILE A 64 -3.52 2.82 6.97
CA ILE A 64 -2.09 2.62 7.14
C ILE A 64 -1.83 1.16 7.48
N LYS A 65 -1.05 0.50 6.63
CA LYS A 65 -0.61 -0.88 6.88
C LYS A 65 0.37 -0.94 8.05
N VAL A 66 0.17 -1.88 8.97
CA VAL A 66 1.14 -2.21 10.02
C VAL A 66 2.34 -2.96 9.43
N ILE A 67 3.55 -2.52 9.79
CA ILE A 67 4.81 -3.16 9.43
C ILE A 67 5.48 -3.89 10.61
N LYS A 68 5.19 -3.49 11.85
CA LYS A 68 5.69 -4.16 13.06
C LYS A 68 4.66 -4.13 14.20
N LYS A 69 4.61 -5.19 15.00
CA LYS A 69 3.75 -5.32 16.20
C LYS A 69 4.38 -4.68 17.47
N GLU A 70 5.06 -3.57 17.26
CA GLU A 70 5.73 -2.77 18.27
C GLU A 70 5.73 -1.31 17.79
N PRO A 71 5.84 -0.31 18.68
CA PRO A 71 6.03 1.08 18.29
C PRO A 71 7.19 1.29 17.30
N CYS A 72 7.11 2.36 16.52
CA CYS A 72 8.26 2.82 15.74
C CYS A 72 9.41 3.24 16.68
N LYS A 73 10.65 3.11 16.19
CA LYS A 73 11.86 3.45 16.93
C LYS A 73 12.22 4.92 16.76
#